data_AF-X1T591-F1
#
_entry.id   AF-X1T591-F1
#
_cell.length_a   1.000
_cell.length_b   1.000
_cell.length_c   1.000
_cell.angle_alpha   90.00
_cell.angle_beta   90.00
_cell.angle_gamma   90.00
#
_symmetry.space_group_name_H-M   'P 1'
#
loop_
_entity.id
_entity.type
_entity.pdbx_description
1 polymer ?
#
loop_
_entity_poly.entity_id
_entity_poly.type
_entity_poly.pdbx_seq_one_letter_code
_entity_poly.pdbx_strand_id
1 'polypeptide(L)' 'LIFIVMKITYKKGKLIIPIEEGDTMLVGRFKNRAVKVKSIEFDETGQPIVNGSPILKCKLPKTM' A
#
# COMPACT_ATOMS: atom_id res chain seq x y z
N LEU A 1 -2.07 -9.32 20.73
CA LEU A 1 -2.22 -9.36 19.26
C LEU A 1 -0.86 -9.03 18.67
N ILE A 2 -0.17 -9.99 18.06
CA ILE A 2 1.15 -9.75 17.47
C ILE A 2 0.91 -9.01 16.16
N PHE A 3 1.18 -7.70 16.13
CA PHE A 3 1.23 -6.96 14.86
C PHE A 3 2.47 -7.44 14.11
N ILE A 4 2.29 -8.35 13.17
CA ILE A 4 3.35 -8.65 12.20
C ILE A 4 3.51 -7.39 11.35
N VAL A 5 4.60 -6.65 11.58
CA VAL A 5 4.93 -5.47 10.79
C VAL A 5 5.36 -5.96 9.41
N MET A 6 4.61 -5.59 8.39
CA MET A 6 4.95 -5.86 6.99
C MET A 6 6.32 -5.25 6.68
N LYS A 7 7.27 -6.08 6.26
CA LYS A 7 8.61 -5.62 5.90
C LYS A 7 8.64 -5.20 4.44
N ILE A 8 8.84 -3.90 4.20
CA ILE A 8 9.15 -3.39 2.87
C ILE A 8 10.52 -3.96 2.48
N THR A 9 10.63 -4.46 1.25
CA THR A 9 11.88 -5.03 0.74
C THR A 9 12.37 -4.29 -0.48
N TYR A 10 13.68 -4.36 -0.73
CA TYR A 10 14.30 -3.84 -1.94
C TYR A 10 14.93 -5.00 -2.71
N LYS A 11 14.46 -5.26 -3.93
CA LYS A 11 14.97 -6.35 -4.77
C LYS A 11 15.08 -5.89 -6.22
N LYS A 12 16.22 -6.18 -6.85
CA LYS A 12 16.48 -5.88 -8.28
C LYS A 12 16.19 -4.42 -8.66
N GLY A 13 16.60 -3.47 -7.83
CA GLY A 13 16.38 -2.05 -8.09
C GLY A 13 14.98 -1.51 -7.73
N LYS A 14 14.07 -2.36 -7.21
CA LYS A 14 12.67 -2.01 -6.96
C LYS A 14 12.31 -2.09 -5.48
N LEU A 15 11.53 -1.11 -5.03
CA LEU A 15 10.88 -1.12 -3.71
C LEU A 15 9.60 -1.97 -3.79
N ILE A 16 9.46 -2.97 -2.92
CA ILE A 16 8.32 -3.89 -2.88
C ILE A 16 7.59 -3.72 -1.54
N ILE A 17 6.29 -3.43 -1.63
CA ILE A 17 5.39 -3.29 -0.48
C ILE A 17 4.44 -4.51 -0.50
N PRO A 18 4.62 -5.49 0.38
CA PRO A 18 3.89 -6.76 0.32
C PRO A 18 2.52 -6.64 1.01
N ILE A 19 1.52 -6.07 0.33
CA ILE A 19 0.14 -5.91 0.85
C ILE A 19 -0.75 -7.00 0.25
N GLU A 20 -1.49 -7.70 1.10
CA GLU A 20 -2.45 -8.73 0.71
C GLU A 20 -3.85 -8.46 1.27
N GLU A 21 -4.86 -9.05 0.64
CA GLU A 21 -6.23 -9.00 1.18
C GLU A 21 -6.31 -9.73 2.52
N GLY A 22 -7.00 -9.12 3.48
CA GLY A 22 -7.08 -9.63 4.86
C GLY A 22 -6.07 -9.01 5.82
N ASP A 23 -5.02 -8.35 5.32
CA ASP A 23 -4.06 -7.61 6.14
C ASP A 23 -4.72 -6.45 6.90
N THR A 24 -4.08 -6.01 7.98
CA THR A 24 -4.48 -4.81 8.71
C THR A 24 -3.46 -3.71 8.50
N MET A 25 -3.88 -2.60 7.89
CA MET A 25 -3.07 -1.42 7.65
C MET A 25 -3.43 -0.29 8.60
N LEU A 26 -2.42 0.44 9.06
CA LEU A 26 -2.61 1.71 9.75
C LEU A 26 -2.63 2.86 8.73
N VAL A 27 -3.76 3.57 8.67
CA VAL A 27 -4.02 4.61 7.66
C VAL A 27 -4.22 6.00 8.30
N GLY A 28 -4.38 7.01 7.45
CA GLY A 28 -4.49 8.42 7.85
C GLY A 28 -3.14 9.13 7.99
N ARG A 29 -3.18 10.41 8.36
CA ARG A 29 -1.99 11.27 8.50
C ARG A 29 -1.04 10.75 9.58
N PHE A 30 -1.58 10.32 10.72
CA PHE A 30 -0.84 9.89 11.91
C PHE A 30 -0.73 8.38 12.05
N LYS A 31 -1.37 7.59 11.16
CA LYS A 31 -1.32 6.12 11.19
C LYS A 31 -1.87 5.50 12.49
N ASN A 32 -2.95 6.08 13.03
CA ASN A 32 -3.60 5.59 14.24
C ASN A 32 -4.87 4.76 13.96
N ARG A 33 -5.39 4.79 12.73
CA ARG A 33 -6.62 4.08 12.35
C ARG A 33 -6.25 2.76 11.67
N ALA A 34 -6.60 1.65 12.30
CA ALA A 34 -6.50 0.32 11.69
C ALA A 34 -7.65 0.07 10.71
N VAL A 35 -7.33 -0.44 9.53
CA VAL A 35 -8.30 -0.83 8.49
C VAL A 35 -7.87 -2.18 7.92
N LYS A 36 -8.83 -3.10 7.78
CA LYS A 36 -8.60 -4.37 7.08
C LYS A 36 -8.62 -4.16 5.58
N VAL A 37 -7.63 -4.69 4.86
CA VAL A 37 -7.58 -4.70 3.40
C VAL A 37 -8.65 -5.64 2.87
N LYS A 38 -9.55 -5.14 2.04
CA LYS A 38 -10.67 -5.86 1.43
C LYS A 38 -10.56 -5.96 -0.08
N SER A 39 -9.96 -4.97 -0.73
CA SER A 39 -9.65 -4.99 -2.16
C SER A 39 -8.35 -4.23 -2.46
N ILE A 40 -7.65 -4.68 -3.50
CA ILE A 40 -6.45 -4.05 -4.05
C ILE A 40 -6.66 -3.89 -5.56
N GLU A 41 -6.64 -2.64 -6.02
CA GLU A 41 -6.90 -2.26 -7.41
C GLU A 41 -5.83 -1.27 -7.90
N PHE A 42 -5.79 -1.02 -9.21
CA PHE A 42 -4.94 0.00 -9.83
C PHE A 42 -5.80 0.93 -10.67
N ASP A 43 -5.54 2.24 -10.58
CA ASP A 43 -6.19 3.20 -11.47
C ASP A 43 -5.57 3.20 -12.88
N GLU A 44 -6.15 4.01 -13.77
CA GLU A 44 -5.67 4.17 -15.16
C GLU A 44 -4.20 4.62 -15.25
N THR A 45 -3.67 5.26 -14.21
CA THR A 45 -2.29 5.74 -14.15
C THR A 45 -1.34 4.71 -13.51
N GLY A 46 -1.86 3.58 -13.04
CA GLY A 46 -1.12 2.56 -12.30
C GLY A 46 -0.90 2.90 -10.82
N GLN A 47 -1.64 3.86 -10.26
CA GLN A 47 -1.60 4.16 -8.83
C GLN A 47 -2.37 3.07 -8.06
N PRO A 48 -1.79 2.47 -7.02
CA PRO A 48 -2.47 1.45 -6.23
C PRO A 48 -3.56 2.08 -5.34
N ILE A 49 -4.73 1.44 -5.37
CA ILE A 49 -5.92 1.76 -4.60
C ILE A 49 -6.20 0.59 -3.65
N VAL A 50 -6.36 0.89 -2.37
CA VAL A 50 -6.78 -0.08 -1.35
C VAL A 50 -8.11 0.37 -0.76
N ASN A 51 -9.11 -0.51 -0.81
CA ASN A 51 -10.48 -0.20 -0.35
C ASN A 51 -11.04 1.09 -0.96
N GLY A 52 -10.82 1.30 -2.27
CA GLY A 52 -11.28 2.50 -2.98
C GLY A 52 -10.51 3.79 -2.66
N SER A 53 -9.45 3.75 -1.87
CA SER A 53 -8.59 4.92 -1.57
C SER A 53 -7.15 4.73 -2.05
N PRO A 54 -6.55 5.72 -2.73
CA PRO A 54 -5.14 5.66 -3.12
C PRO A 54 -4.24 5.63 -1.88
N ILE A 55 -3.23 4.75 -1.88
CA ILE A 55 -2.34 4.57 -0.73
C ILE A 55 -1.08 5.43 -0.78
N LEU A 56 -0.68 5.86 -1.98
CA LEU A 56 0.49 6.71 -2.20
C LEU A 56 0.11 8.19 -2.14
N LYS A 57 0.96 9.00 -1.50
CA LYS A 57 0.82 10.48 -1.51
C LYS A 57 1.49 11.14 -2.70
N CYS A 58 2.20 10.37 -3.52
CA CYS A 58 2.90 10.83 -4.71
C CYS A 58 2.46 10.02 -5.93
N LYS A 59 2.62 10.63 -7.12
CA LYS A 59 2.49 9.93 -8.39
C LYS A 59 3.87 9.45 -8.82
N LEU A 60 3.92 8.29 -9.47
CA LEU A 60 5.15 7.70 -10.02
C LEU A 60 5.06 7.77 -11.56
N PRO A 61 5.41 8.92 -12.18
CA PRO A 61 5.42 9.01 -13.63
C PRO A 61 6.47 8.05 -14.18
N LYS A 62 6.15 7.41 -15.31
CA LYS A 62 7.12 6.61 -16.04
C LYS A 62 8.17 7.58 -16.60
N THR A 63 9.38 7.57 -16.04
CA THR A 63 10.53 8.21 -16.70
C THR A 63 10.75 7.44 -18.00
N MET A 64 10.61 8.13 -19.15
CA MET A 64 10.90 7.59 -20.47
C MET A 64 12.33 7.06 -20.54
#